data_AF-A0A3M1JGS7-F1
#
_entry.id   AF-A0A3M1JGS7-F1
#
_cell.length_a   1.000
_cell.length_b   1.000
_cell.length_c   1.000
_cell.angle_alpha   90.00
_cell.angle_beta   90.00
_cell.angle_gamma   90.00
#
_symmetry.space_group_name_H-M   'P 1'
#
loop_
_entity.id
_entity.type
_entity.pdbx_description
1 polymer ?
#
loop_
_entity_poly.entity_id
_entity_poly.type
_entity_poly.pdbx_seq_one_letter_code
_entity_poly.pdbx_strand_id
1 'polypeptide(L)'
;MANKLTFLDLAELILEKIRKPLSVSEIWSTAVELGLADKISTSGKTPWKTMGAQIYLDIRDNPNTKFFQYSKRPARFYLKKYSSESFVLSDSEQSLFDSRKKFQERDLHPLLVKFANANVNFKAHLKTIFHESSSKNKKGFNKWLHPDIVGVYFPFSDFNEATLRLQESLSINSVKLFSFELKIKLDLSNLRESYFQAVSNSSWANEGYLVALNISEDPDFLD
;
A
#
# COMPACT_ATOMS: atom_id res chain seq x y z
N MET A 1 -36.73 -16.17 11.26
CA MET A 1 -35.98 -15.09 10.61
C MET A 1 -34.54 -15.22 11.03
N ALA A 2 -33.62 -15.60 10.13
CA ALA A 2 -32.21 -15.71 10.47
C ALA A 2 -31.66 -14.30 10.69
N ASN A 3 -31.22 -14.00 11.92
CA ASN A 3 -30.64 -12.71 12.27
C ASN A 3 -29.37 -12.52 11.42
N LYS A 4 -29.40 -11.61 10.45
CA LYS A 4 -28.22 -11.31 9.63
C LYS A 4 -27.18 -10.65 10.54
N LEU A 5 -26.03 -11.28 10.65
CA LEU A 5 -24.92 -10.79 11.46
C LEU A 5 -24.42 -9.46 10.88
N THR A 6 -24.26 -8.42 11.70
CA THR A 6 -23.69 -7.14 11.25
C THR A 6 -22.16 -7.17 11.28
N PHE A 7 -21.49 -6.17 10.69
CA PHE A 7 -20.03 -6.05 10.79
C PHE A 7 -19.55 -5.84 12.23
N LEU A 8 -20.30 -5.08 13.04
CA LEU A 8 -19.99 -4.89 14.46
C LEU A 8 -20.16 -6.20 15.25
N ASP A 9 -21.22 -6.96 15.00
CA ASP A 9 -21.43 -8.26 15.66
C ASP A 9 -20.30 -9.25 15.31
N LEU A 10 -19.85 -9.27 14.05
CA LEU A 10 -18.73 -10.10 13.63
C LEU A 10 -17.42 -9.65 14.30
N ALA A 11 -17.14 -8.35 14.34
CA ALA A 11 -15.95 -7.82 15.01
C ALA A 11 -15.94 -8.19 16.50
N GLU A 12 -17.08 -8.06 17.18
CA GLU A 12 -17.24 -8.49 18.56
C GLU A 12 -16.96 -9.99 18.73
N LEU A 13 -17.57 -10.85 17.90
CA LEU A 13 -17.38 -12.29 17.96
C LEU A 13 -15.91 -12.71 17.75
N ILE A 14 -15.20 -12.06 16.83
CA ILE A 14 -13.80 -12.37 16.57
C ILE A 14 -12.91 -11.93 17.74
N LEU A 15 -13.09 -10.71 18.25
CA LEU A 15 -12.34 -10.21 19.40
C LEU A 15 -12.64 -11.03 20.66
N GLU A 16 -13.87 -11.51 20.83
CA GLU A 16 -14.28 -12.42 21.90
C GLU A 16 -13.54 -13.75 21.85
N LYS A 17 -13.37 -14.29 20.63
CA LYS A 17 -12.79 -15.60 20.41
C LYS A 17 -11.26 -15.58 20.50
N ILE A 18 -10.63 -14.56 19.93
CA ILE A 18 -9.17 -14.44 19.86
C ILE A 18 -8.58 -13.89 21.17
N ARG A 19 -9.35 -13.07 21.91
CA ARG A 19 -8.91 -12.45 23.18
C ARG A 19 -7.57 -11.71 23.05
N LYS A 20 -7.40 -10.99 21.95
CA LYS A 20 -6.26 -10.09 21.71
C LYS A 20 -6.72 -8.84 20.94
N PRO A 21 -6.03 -7.70 21.12
CA PRO A 21 -6.26 -6.51 20.31
C PRO A 21 -5.83 -6.71 18.85
N LEU A 22 -6.75 -6.53 17.91
CA LEU A 22 -6.53 -6.74 16.47
C LEU A 22 -6.78 -5.47 15.67
N SER A 23 -6.07 -5.32 14.57
CA SER A 23 -6.39 -4.35 13.52
C SER A 23 -7.63 -4.80 12.74
N VAL A 24 -8.27 -3.86 12.05
CA VAL A 24 -9.48 -4.15 11.25
C VAL A 24 -9.23 -5.23 10.18
N SER A 25 -8.07 -5.15 9.52
CA SER A 25 -7.69 -6.14 8.50
C SER A 25 -7.46 -7.53 9.11
N GLU A 26 -6.84 -7.61 10.30
CA GLU A 26 -6.66 -8.88 11.03
C GLU A 26 -8.01 -9.45 11.51
N ILE A 27 -8.94 -8.61 11.97
CA ILE A 27 -10.30 -9.05 12.36
C ILE A 27 -10.99 -9.69 11.15
N TRP A 28 -10.90 -9.06 9.97
CA TRP A 28 -11.51 -9.58 8.76
C TRP A 28 -10.84 -10.86 8.26
N SER A 29 -9.51 -10.91 8.19
CA SER A 29 -8.78 -12.11 7.75
C SER A 29 -9.09 -13.30 8.65
N THR A 30 -9.13 -13.08 9.97
CA THR A 30 -9.50 -14.11 10.95
C THR A 30 -10.95 -14.58 10.75
N ALA A 31 -11.86 -13.67 10.42
CA ALA A 31 -13.24 -14.03 10.12
C ALA A 31 -13.36 -14.90 8.85
N VAL A 32 -12.55 -14.63 7.83
CA VAL A 32 -12.48 -15.44 6.61
C VAL A 32 -11.90 -16.82 6.91
N GLU A 33 -10.79 -16.91 7.64
CA GLU A 33 -10.16 -18.18 8.03
C GLU A 33 -11.11 -19.08 8.84
N LEU A 34 -11.95 -18.49 9.69
CA LEU A 34 -12.92 -19.20 10.50
C LEU A 34 -14.25 -19.51 9.77
N GLY A 35 -14.38 -19.14 8.49
CA GLY A 35 -15.63 -19.32 7.73
C GLY A 35 -16.81 -18.51 8.29
N LEU A 36 -16.53 -17.43 9.03
CA LEU A 36 -17.55 -16.57 9.63
C LEU A 36 -17.87 -15.35 8.76
N ALA A 37 -16.99 -14.99 7.82
CA ALA A 37 -17.20 -13.89 6.89
C ALA A 37 -18.45 -14.08 6.01
N ASP A 38 -18.75 -15.33 5.61
CA ASP A 38 -19.91 -15.68 4.77
C ASP A 38 -21.27 -15.45 5.45
N LYS A 39 -21.28 -15.26 6.77
CA LYS A 39 -22.49 -14.97 7.54
C LYS A 39 -22.96 -13.53 7.36
N ILE A 40 -22.12 -12.64 6.82
CA ILE A 40 -22.50 -11.28 6.44
C ILE A 40 -22.74 -11.22 4.94
N SER A 41 -23.90 -10.71 4.53
CA SER A 41 -24.14 -10.38 3.13
C SER A 41 -23.38 -9.11 2.75
N THR A 42 -22.19 -9.25 2.14
CA THR A 42 -21.41 -8.11 1.63
C THR A 42 -21.19 -8.26 0.12
N SER A 43 -21.36 -7.18 -0.64
CA SER A 43 -21.09 -7.12 -2.08
C SER A 43 -19.88 -6.25 -2.44
N GLY A 44 -19.25 -5.62 -1.43
CA GLY A 44 -18.12 -4.71 -1.61
C GLY A 44 -16.80 -5.46 -1.77
N LYS A 45 -15.87 -4.89 -2.55
CA LYS A 45 -14.52 -5.44 -2.75
C LYS A 45 -13.62 -5.33 -1.52
N THR A 46 -13.95 -4.43 -0.58
CA THR A 46 -13.15 -4.16 0.63
C THR A 46 -14.02 -4.16 1.90
N PRO A 47 -14.60 -5.32 2.31
CA PRO A 47 -15.52 -5.36 3.46
C PRO A 47 -14.86 -4.94 4.78
N TRP A 48 -13.55 -5.18 4.93
CA TRP A 48 -12.79 -4.75 6.11
C TRP A 48 -12.78 -3.22 6.27
N LYS A 49 -12.68 -2.43 5.19
CA LYS A 49 -12.78 -0.96 5.28
C LYS A 49 -14.14 -0.51 5.82
N THR A 50 -15.22 -1.15 5.35
CA THR A 50 -16.58 -0.88 5.85
C THR A 50 -16.72 -1.24 7.32
N MET A 51 -16.17 -2.40 7.73
CA MET A 51 -16.13 -2.80 9.13
C MET A 51 -15.36 -1.79 9.98
N GLY A 52 -14.19 -1.37 9.53
CA GLY A 52 -13.38 -0.36 10.23
C GLY A 52 -14.14 0.94 10.42
N ALA A 53 -14.71 1.50 9.34
CA ALA A 53 -15.52 2.70 9.42
C ALA A 53 -16.67 2.58 10.44
N GLN A 54 -17.37 1.43 10.45
CA GLN A 54 -18.43 1.20 11.44
C GLN A 54 -17.91 1.13 12.87
N ILE A 55 -16.76 0.48 13.11
CA ILE A 55 -16.12 0.44 14.44
C ILE A 55 -15.74 1.85 14.90
N TYR A 56 -15.12 2.65 14.06
CA TYR A 56 -14.76 4.04 14.40
C TYR A 56 -15.98 4.91 14.69
N LEU A 57 -17.04 4.80 13.87
CA LEU A 57 -18.30 5.51 14.07
C LEU A 57 -18.97 5.08 15.38
N ASP A 58 -19.01 3.78 15.67
CA ASP A 58 -19.56 3.27 16.94
C ASP A 58 -18.76 3.78 18.13
N ILE A 59 -17.42 3.79 18.06
CA ILE A 59 -16.57 4.32 19.14
C ILE A 59 -16.81 5.82 19.38
N ARG A 60 -17.05 6.60 18.31
CA ARG A 60 -17.23 8.05 18.39
C ARG A 60 -18.65 8.45 18.81
N ASP A 61 -19.66 7.82 18.24
CA ASP A 61 -21.05 8.27 18.29
C ASP A 61 -21.90 7.47 19.30
N ASN A 62 -21.45 6.28 19.74
CA ASN A 62 -22.19 5.43 20.68
C ASN A 62 -21.52 5.40 22.08
N PRO A 63 -22.13 6.03 23.11
CA PRO A 63 -21.61 6.01 24.49
C PRO A 63 -21.47 4.59 25.08
N ASN A 64 -22.34 3.67 24.64
CA ASN A 64 -22.38 2.28 25.09
C ASN A 64 -21.63 1.33 24.14
N THR A 65 -20.74 1.86 23.29
CA THR A 65 -19.90 1.03 22.42
C THR A 65 -19.17 -0.04 23.24
N LYS A 66 -19.13 -1.26 22.68
CA LYS A 66 -18.42 -2.40 23.26
C LYS A 66 -16.93 -2.37 22.94
N PHE A 67 -16.53 -1.55 21.97
CA PHE A 67 -15.16 -1.47 21.48
C PHE A 67 -14.41 -0.32 22.14
N PHE A 68 -13.08 -0.44 22.20
CA PHE A 68 -12.19 0.68 22.43
C PHE A 68 -10.93 0.51 21.62
N GLN A 69 -10.28 1.63 21.31
CA GLN A 69 -9.00 1.63 20.64
C GLN A 69 -7.89 1.33 21.66
N TYR A 70 -7.30 0.15 21.56
CA TYR A 70 -6.23 -0.32 22.45
C TYR A 70 -4.88 0.31 22.08
N SER A 71 -4.60 0.48 20.79
CA SER A 71 -3.42 1.21 20.29
C SER A 71 -3.81 2.12 19.13
N LYS A 72 -3.12 3.27 19.04
CA LYS A 72 -3.28 4.21 17.93
C LYS A 72 -2.38 3.90 16.74
N ARG A 73 -1.18 3.34 16.96
CA ARG A 73 -0.16 3.14 15.92
C ARG A 73 0.61 1.84 16.16
N PRO A 74 0.31 0.75 15.42
CA PRO A 74 -0.83 0.60 14.50
C PRO A 74 -2.18 0.66 15.23
N ALA A 75 -3.24 1.08 14.53
CA ALA A 75 -4.58 1.10 15.10
C ALA A 75 -5.07 -0.32 15.43
N ARG A 76 -5.29 -0.60 16.72
CA ARG A 76 -5.79 -1.91 17.22
C ARG A 76 -7.01 -1.71 18.10
N PHE A 77 -8.00 -2.58 17.94
CA PHE A 77 -9.28 -2.55 18.63
C PHE A 77 -9.42 -3.74 19.56
N TYR A 78 -10.09 -3.51 20.69
CA TYR A 78 -10.44 -4.57 21.63
C TYR A 78 -11.77 -4.28 22.34
N LEU A 79 -12.24 -5.20 23.18
CA LEU A 79 -13.53 -5.10 23.87
C LEU A 79 -13.37 -4.47 25.25
N LYS A 80 -14.20 -3.46 25.58
CA LYS A 80 -14.12 -2.70 26.84
C LYS A 80 -14.19 -3.57 28.10
N LYS A 81 -14.89 -4.70 28.03
CA LYS A 81 -14.97 -5.66 29.15
C LYS A 81 -13.63 -6.30 29.52
N TYR A 82 -12.63 -6.20 28.65
CA TYR A 82 -11.27 -6.70 28.83
C TYR A 82 -10.25 -5.55 28.87
N SER A 83 -10.68 -4.33 29.21
CA SER A 83 -9.80 -3.16 29.25
C SER A 83 -8.69 -3.25 30.30
N SER A 84 -8.83 -4.11 31.31
CA SER A 84 -7.81 -4.38 32.32
C SER A 84 -6.72 -5.36 31.87
N GLU A 85 -6.89 -6.01 30.71
CA GLU A 85 -5.89 -6.93 30.16
C GLU A 85 -4.79 -6.14 29.45
N SER A 86 -3.56 -6.27 29.94
CA SER A 86 -2.38 -5.64 29.33
C SER A 86 -1.70 -6.63 28.39
N PHE A 87 -1.72 -6.32 27.09
CA PHE A 87 -1.02 -7.04 26.05
C PHE A 87 0.30 -6.33 25.72
N VAL A 88 1.39 -7.08 25.70
CA VAL A 88 2.64 -6.64 25.07
C VAL A 88 2.43 -6.71 23.57
N LEU A 89 2.09 -5.56 22.97
CA LEU A 89 2.06 -5.44 21.51
C LEU A 89 3.49 -5.44 21.01
N SER A 90 3.97 -6.60 20.58
CA SER A 90 5.19 -6.65 19.81
C SER A 90 4.88 -6.19 18.39
N ASP A 91 5.61 -5.18 17.89
CA ASP A 91 5.54 -4.74 16.48
C ASP A 91 5.96 -5.87 15.48
N SER A 92 6.30 -7.05 15.99
CA SER A 92 6.79 -8.21 15.25
C SER A 92 5.71 -9.21 14.78
N GLU A 93 4.44 -9.07 15.16
CA GLU A 93 3.38 -10.04 14.79
C GLU A 93 2.76 -9.83 13.39
N GLN A 94 3.33 -8.98 12.54
CA GLN A 94 2.99 -8.93 11.10
C GLN A 94 3.48 -10.16 10.30
N SER A 95 4.11 -11.14 10.94
CA SER A 95 4.85 -12.21 10.28
C SER A 95 4.07 -13.52 10.04
N LEU A 96 2.76 -13.59 10.27
CA LEU A 96 1.97 -14.81 9.96
C LEU A 96 1.88 -15.12 8.44
N PHE A 97 2.42 -14.25 7.57
CA PHE A 97 2.59 -14.52 6.14
C PHE A 97 4.03 -14.81 5.69
N ASP A 98 5.00 -14.87 6.60
CA ASP A 98 6.43 -14.83 6.31
C ASP A 98 7.08 -16.21 6.07
N SER A 99 6.28 -17.21 5.66
CA SER A 99 6.79 -18.49 5.14
C SER A 99 7.01 -18.48 3.62
N ARG A 100 6.69 -17.37 2.95
CA ARG A 100 6.91 -17.21 1.51
C ARG A 100 8.27 -16.54 1.29
N LYS A 101 9.19 -17.26 0.62
CA LYS A 101 10.52 -16.84 0.14
C LYS A 101 10.78 -15.32 0.27
N LYS A 102 11.79 -14.93 1.04
CA LYS A 102 12.31 -13.55 1.10
C LYS A 102 12.71 -13.09 -0.31
N PHE A 103 11.84 -12.31 -0.95
CA PHE A 103 12.12 -11.66 -2.22
C PHE A 103 12.55 -10.21 -1.96
N GLN A 104 13.32 -9.64 -2.87
CA GLN A 104 13.84 -8.27 -2.79
C GLN A 104 12.99 -7.33 -3.65
N GLU A 105 13.14 -6.01 -3.46
CA GLU A 105 12.46 -4.99 -4.27
C GLU A 105 12.69 -5.20 -5.77
N ARG A 106 13.90 -5.65 -6.13
CA ARG A 106 14.29 -5.98 -7.50
C ARG A 106 13.44 -7.06 -8.15
N ASP A 107 12.92 -8.00 -7.37
CA ASP A 107 12.06 -9.06 -7.89
C ASP A 107 10.71 -8.52 -8.39
N LEU A 108 10.35 -7.28 -8.02
CA LEU A 108 9.15 -6.59 -8.49
C LEU A 108 9.35 -5.86 -9.81
N HIS A 109 10.59 -5.67 -10.27
CA HIS A 109 10.88 -4.90 -11.49
C HIS A 109 10.18 -5.46 -12.73
N PRO A 110 10.19 -6.78 -13.01
CA PRO A 110 9.49 -7.33 -14.16
C PRO A 110 7.97 -7.04 -14.14
N LEU A 111 7.36 -7.02 -12.95
CA LEU A 111 5.94 -6.71 -12.79
C LEU A 111 5.66 -5.25 -13.14
N LEU A 112 6.45 -4.32 -12.61
CA LEU A 112 6.29 -2.89 -12.91
C LEU A 112 6.54 -2.59 -14.39
N VAL A 113 7.59 -3.18 -14.99
CA VAL A 113 7.90 -3.04 -16.42
C VAL A 113 6.73 -3.51 -17.27
N LYS A 114 6.16 -4.67 -16.94
CA LYS A 114 5.00 -5.19 -17.68
C LYS A 114 3.78 -4.29 -17.53
N PHE A 115 3.52 -3.80 -16.31
CA PHE A 115 2.42 -2.88 -16.03
C PHE A 115 2.54 -1.58 -16.82
N ALA A 116 3.67 -0.88 -16.72
CA ALA A 116 3.87 0.43 -17.36
C ALA A 116 3.88 0.34 -18.89
N ASN A 117 4.35 -0.78 -19.44
CA ASN A 117 4.28 -1.01 -20.88
C ASN A 117 2.84 -1.24 -21.38
N ALA A 118 2.03 -2.00 -20.63
CA ALA A 118 0.66 -2.32 -21.01
C ALA A 118 -0.36 -1.23 -20.64
N ASN A 119 -0.05 -0.37 -19.68
CA ASN A 119 -0.96 0.67 -19.21
C ASN A 119 -1.05 1.82 -20.22
N VAL A 120 -2.27 2.17 -20.62
CA VAL A 120 -2.55 3.22 -21.63
C VAL A 120 -2.02 4.60 -21.24
N ASN A 121 -1.94 4.90 -19.94
CA ASN A 121 -1.45 6.19 -19.45
C ASN A 121 0.07 6.30 -19.48
N PHE A 122 0.78 5.17 -19.37
CA PHE A 122 2.24 5.13 -19.38
C PHE A 122 2.77 4.84 -20.78
N LYS A 123 2.34 3.72 -21.40
CA LYS A 123 2.88 3.16 -22.65
C LYS A 123 4.41 3.26 -22.72
N ALA A 124 5.05 3.11 -21.57
CA ALA A 124 6.44 3.49 -21.41
C ALA A 124 7.36 2.27 -21.53
N HIS A 125 8.54 2.50 -22.09
CA HIS A 125 9.64 1.54 -22.07
C HIS A 125 10.47 1.77 -20.83
N LEU A 126 10.49 0.78 -19.93
CA LEU A 126 11.16 0.87 -18.63
C LEU A 126 12.49 0.12 -18.64
N LYS A 127 13.46 0.63 -17.90
CA LYS A 127 14.78 0.01 -17.69
C LYS A 127 15.23 0.16 -16.24
N THR A 128 15.63 -0.96 -15.66
CA THR A 128 16.20 -1.00 -14.31
C THR A 128 17.58 -0.35 -14.27
N ILE A 129 17.82 0.43 -13.22
CA ILE A 129 19.12 0.99 -12.89
C ILE A 129 19.79 0.11 -11.83
N PHE A 130 21.00 -0.36 -12.12
CA PHE A 130 21.78 -1.18 -11.19
C PHE A 130 22.76 -0.30 -10.40
N HIS A 131 22.30 0.31 -9.30
CA HIS A 131 23.14 1.17 -8.45
C HIS A 131 24.13 0.39 -7.55
N GLU A 132 23.92 -0.92 -7.39
CA GLU A 132 24.71 -1.81 -6.52
C GLU A 132 26.10 -2.14 -7.09
N SER A 133 26.29 -2.02 -8.40
CA SER A 133 27.54 -2.32 -9.09
C SER A 133 28.56 -1.16 -9.07
N SER A 134 28.26 -0.05 -8.40
CA SER A 134 29.18 1.09 -8.34
C SER A 134 30.26 0.88 -7.28
N SER A 135 31.47 0.54 -7.73
CA SER A 135 32.65 0.26 -6.90
C SER A 135 33.26 1.50 -6.20
N LYS A 136 32.68 2.69 -6.36
CA LYS A 136 33.33 3.97 -5.99
C LYS A 136 32.82 4.64 -4.71
N ASN A 137 31.73 4.19 -4.08
CA ASN A 137 31.15 4.91 -2.94
C ASN A 137 30.88 4.03 -1.71
N LYS A 138 30.99 4.63 -0.51
CA LYS A 138 30.57 4.03 0.76
C LYS A 138 29.10 3.58 0.68
N LYS A 139 28.81 2.34 1.09
CA LYS A 139 27.46 1.77 1.16
C LYS A 139 26.52 2.75 1.89
N GLY A 140 25.51 3.27 1.19
CA GLY A 140 24.53 4.22 1.73
C GLY A 140 24.29 5.44 0.83
N PHE A 141 25.33 6.00 0.21
CA PHE A 141 25.19 7.18 -0.65
C PHE A 141 24.48 6.90 -1.98
N ASN A 142 24.67 5.70 -2.55
CA ASN A 142 24.10 5.35 -3.85
C ASN A 142 22.57 5.26 -3.85
N LYS A 143 21.93 5.10 -2.67
CA LYS A 143 20.46 5.07 -2.54
C LYS A 143 19.79 6.43 -2.79
N TRP A 144 20.56 7.52 -2.76
CA TRP A 144 20.06 8.90 -2.86
C TRP A 144 20.41 9.56 -4.20
N LEU A 145 21.00 8.82 -5.13
CA LEU A 145 21.54 9.36 -6.38
C LEU A 145 20.74 8.93 -7.60
N HIS A 146 20.09 7.76 -7.55
CA HIS A 146 19.47 7.14 -8.71
C HIS A 146 18.19 6.42 -8.32
N PRO A 147 17.13 6.50 -9.15
CA PRO A 147 15.93 5.70 -8.95
C PRO A 147 16.19 4.24 -9.31
N ASP A 148 15.28 3.35 -8.90
CA ASP A 148 15.37 1.92 -9.20
C ASP A 148 15.10 1.62 -10.68
N ILE A 149 14.13 2.33 -11.27
CA ILE A 149 13.73 2.15 -12.67
C ILE A 149 13.48 3.50 -13.32
N VAL A 150 13.94 3.63 -14.57
CA VAL A 150 13.63 4.77 -15.44
C VAL A 150 12.70 4.33 -16.56
N GLY A 151 11.82 5.22 -16.99
CA GLY A 151 10.89 4.98 -18.10
C GLY A 151 10.95 6.09 -19.14
N VAL A 152 10.72 5.74 -20.40
CA VAL A 152 10.55 6.70 -21.48
C VAL A 152 9.28 6.39 -22.27
N TYR A 153 8.48 7.43 -22.51
CA TYR A 153 7.38 7.40 -23.45
C TYR A 153 7.67 8.35 -24.61
N PHE A 154 7.34 7.87 -25.80
CA PHE A 154 7.55 8.55 -27.07
C PHE A 154 6.17 8.87 -27.69
N PRO A 155 5.56 10.02 -27.35
CA PRO A 155 4.22 10.38 -27.81
C PRO A 155 4.07 10.41 -29.34
N PHE A 156 5.17 10.68 -30.05
CA PHE A 156 5.18 10.75 -31.50
C PHE A 156 4.87 9.40 -32.19
N SER A 157 4.99 8.25 -31.50
CA SER A 157 4.51 6.98 -32.06
C SER A 157 3.00 6.94 -32.25
N ASP A 158 2.29 7.76 -31.49
CA ASP A 158 0.82 7.77 -31.42
C ASP A 158 0.21 8.92 -32.25
N PHE A 159 1.04 9.78 -32.85
CA PHE A 159 0.60 10.98 -33.58
C PHE A 159 0.39 10.74 -35.07
N ASN A 160 -0.59 11.44 -35.65
CA ASN A 160 -0.79 11.46 -37.09
C ASN A 160 0.25 12.39 -37.78
N GLU A 161 0.40 12.25 -39.10
CA GLU A 161 1.38 13.05 -39.86
C GLU A 161 1.21 14.56 -39.70
N ALA A 162 -0.03 15.05 -39.59
CA ALA A 162 -0.28 16.49 -39.43
C ALA A 162 0.24 17.01 -38.09
N THR A 163 0.04 16.25 -37.01
CA THR A 163 0.55 16.56 -35.68
C THR A 163 2.08 16.48 -35.64
N LEU A 164 2.68 15.49 -36.30
CA LEU A 164 4.13 15.37 -36.41
C LEU A 164 4.77 16.55 -37.15
N ARG A 165 4.19 16.98 -38.28
CA ARG A 165 4.66 18.16 -39.03
C ARG A 165 4.52 19.45 -38.22
N LEU A 166 3.43 19.59 -37.46
CA LEU A 166 3.25 20.73 -36.56
C LEU A 166 4.33 20.73 -35.47
N GLN A 167 4.53 19.57 -34.83
CA GLN A 167 5.54 19.38 -33.80
C GLN A 167 6.96 19.73 -34.31
N GLU A 168 7.30 19.27 -35.51
CA GLU A 168 8.58 19.57 -36.19
C GLU A 168 8.71 21.07 -36.51
N SER A 169 7.65 21.69 -37.07
CA SER A 169 7.64 23.13 -37.38
C SER A 169 7.80 24.02 -36.14
N LEU A 170 7.33 23.54 -34.98
CA LEU A 170 7.46 24.22 -33.69
C LEU A 170 8.73 23.79 -32.93
N SER A 171 9.53 22.87 -33.49
CA SER A 171 10.71 22.28 -32.84
C SER A 171 10.42 21.69 -31.45
N ILE A 172 9.21 21.17 -31.25
CA ILE A 172 8.80 20.55 -30.00
C ILE A 172 9.27 19.10 -30.02
N ASN A 173 10.14 18.70 -29.10
CA ASN A 173 10.46 17.28 -28.90
C ASN A 173 9.92 16.84 -27.55
N SER A 174 8.66 16.39 -27.52
CA SER A 174 8.00 15.97 -26.29
C SER A 174 8.33 14.51 -25.99
N VAL A 175 9.49 14.23 -25.40
CA VAL A 175 9.73 12.95 -24.73
C VAL A 175 9.26 13.06 -23.29
N LYS A 176 8.57 12.04 -22.78
CA LYS A 176 8.17 11.98 -21.37
C LYS A 176 9.02 10.97 -20.62
N LEU A 177 9.74 11.45 -19.61
CA LEU A 177 10.61 10.68 -18.76
C LEU A 177 9.92 10.37 -17.44
N PHE A 178 10.05 9.12 -17.02
CA PHE A 178 9.51 8.61 -15.77
C PHE A 178 10.64 8.10 -14.88
N SER A 179 10.46 8.25 -13.58
CA SER A 179 11.33 7.71 -12.56
C SER A 179 10.49 6.94 -11.54
N PHE A 180 10.93 5.74 -11.15
CA PHE A 180 10.23 4.89 -10.22
C PHE A 180 11.16 4.44 -9.09
N GLU A 181 10.72 4.66 -7.86
CA GLU A 181 11.30 4.16 -6.62
C GLU A 181 10.38 3.06 -6.09
N LEU A 182 10.90 1.85 -5.83
CA LEU A 182 10.14 0.66 -5.50
C LEU A 182 10.35 0.25 -4.05
N LYS A 183 9.26 -0.05 -3.34
CA LYS A 183 9.28 -0.63 -1.99
C LYS A 183 8.45 -1.92 -1.94
N ILE A 184 8.86 -2.89 -1.12
CA ILE A 184 8.01 -4.08 -0.90
C ILE A 184 6.76 -3.69 -0.08
N LYS A 185 6.94 -2.87 0.95
CA LYS A 185 5.87 -2.41 1.82
C LYS A 185 6.03 -0.93 2.14
N LEU A 186 4.94 -0.18 2.12
CA LEU A 186 4.89 1.23 2.48
C LEU A 186 3.90 1.43 3.63
N ASP A 187 4.37 1.97 4.76
CA ASP A 187 3.58 2.29 5.94
C ASP A 187 4.14 3.54 6.64
N LEU A 188 3.51 4.00 7.73
CA LEU A 188 3.92 5.24 8.42
C LEU A 188 5.36 5.21 8.94
N SER A 189 5.96 4.02 9.14
CA SER A 189 7.32 3.90 9.64
C SER A 189 8.36 4.27 8.58
N ASN A 190 8.07 4.01 7.30
CA ASN A 190 9.00 4.19 6.19
C ASN A 190 8.53 5.17 5.11
N LEU A 191 7.30 5.69 5.20
CA LEU A 191 6.72 6.61 4.23
C LEU A 191 7.58 7.85 4.03
N ARG A 192 7.97 8.51 5.13
CA ARG A 192 8.75 9.75 5.07
C ARG A 192 10.07 9.55 4.36
N GLU A 193 10.83 8.53 4.76
CA GLU A 193 12.12 8.22 4.14
C GLU A 193 11.95 7.86 2.66
N SER A 194 11.01 6.98 2.33
CA SER A 194 10.76 6.53 0.95
C SER A 194 10.28 7.66 0.05
N TYR A 195 9.46 8.58 0.58
CA TYR A 195 9.03 9.79 -0.13
C TYR A 195 10.22 10.69 -0.47
N PHE A 196 11.09 10.98 0.50
CA PHE A 196 12.27 11.81 0.25
C PHE A 196 13.28 11.15 -0.70
N GLN A 197 13.43 9.83 -0.64
CA GLN A 197 14.21 9.07 -1.64
C GLN A 197 13.63 9.25 -3.04
N ALA A 198 12.32 9.01 -3.21
CA ALA A 198 11.66 9.15 -4.51
C ALA A 198 11.76 10.57 -5.08
N VAL A 199 11.57 11.60 -4.25
CA VAL A 199 11.69 13.02 -4.66
C VAL A 199 13.13 13.35 -5.08
N SER A 200 14.12 12.97 -4.27
CA SER A 200 15.54 13.21 -4.56
C SER A 200 15.95 12.54 -5.87
N ASN A 201 15.60 11.26 -6.03
CA ASN A 201 16.01 10.41 -7.14
C ASN A 201 15.28 10.75 -8.46
N SER A 202 14.14 11.45 -8.40
CA SER A 202 13.28 11.73 -9.55
C SER A 202 13.26 13.19 -10.02
N SER A 203 14.07 14.07 -9.42
CA SER A 203 14.08 15.52 -9.71
C SER A 203 14.34 15.90 -11.18
N TRP A 204 14.96 15.01 -11.96
CA TRP A 204 15.24 15.20 -13.38
C TRP A 204 14.13 14.67 -14.31
N ALA A 205 13.20 13.85 -13.80
CA ALA A 205 12.15 13.22 -14.59
C ALA A 205 10.92 14.13 -14.69
N ASN A 206 10.11 13.93 -15.74
CA ASN A 206 8.83 14.65 -15.84
C ASN A 206 7.86 14.18 -14.76
N GLU A 207 7.84 12.88 -14.45
CA GLU A 207 7.01 12.29 -13.40
C GLU A 207 7.81 11.26 -12.60
N GLY A 208 7.83 11.44 -11.27
CA GLY A 208 8.42 10.52 -10.30
C GLY A 208 7.34 9.76 -9.54
N TYR A 209 7.54 8.46 -9.36
CA TYR A 209 6.58 7.57 -8.70
C TYR A 209 7.24 6.80 -7.57
N LEU A 210 6.63 6.84 -6.39
CA LEU A 210 6.87 5.88 -5.32
C LEU A 210 5.88 4.72 -5.47
N VAL A 211 6.39 3.53 -5.78
CA VAL A 211 5.61 2.33 -6.04
C VAL A 211 5.82 1.34 -4.92
N ALA A 212 4.75 0.73 -4.42
CA ALA A 212 4.86 -0.34 -3.44
C ALA A 212 3.96 -1.53 -3.76
N LEU A 213 4.44 -2.74 -3.47
CA LEU A 213 3.62 -3.95 -3.59
C LEU A 213 2.49 -3.95 -2.55
N ASN A 214 2.83 -3.65 -1.31
CA ASN A 214 1.87 -3.57 -0.20
C ASN A 214 1.86 -2.15 0.37
N ILE A 215 0.72 -1.49 0.29
CA ILE A 215 0.52 -0.17 0.91
C ILE A 215 -0.35 -0.37 2.15
N SER A 216 0.04 0.24 3.27
CA SER A 216 -0.73 0.19 4.51
C SER A 216 -2.17 0.68 4.28
N GLU A 217 -3.13 -0.10 4.74
CA GLU A 217 -4.55 0.25 4.67
C GLU A 217 -5.06 0.87 5.97
N ASP A 218 -4.17 1.15 6.93
CA ASP A 218 -4.49 1.90 8.14
C ASP A 218 -5.13 3.25 7.75
N PRO A 219 -6.31 3.61 8.27
CA PRO A 219 -6.93 4.90 7.99
C PRO A 219 -5.98 6.09 8.23
N ASP A 220 -5.17 6.03 9.29
CA ASP A 220 -4.19 7.07 9.62
C ASP A 220 -3.06 7.21 8.58
N PHE A 221 -2.88 6.21 7.71
CA PHE A 221 -1.91 6.25 6.61
C PHE A 221 -2.52 6.78 5.30
N LEU A 222 -3.84 6.61 5.12
CA LEU A 222 -4.55 7.00 3.89
C LEU A 222 -5.11 8.43 3.97
N ASP A 223 -5.35 8.95 5.17
CA ASP A 223 -5.73 10.34 5.45
C ASP A 223 -4.52 11.30 5.39
#